data_AF-A0A969QB90-F1
#
_entry.id   AF-A0A969QB90-F1
#
_cell.length_a   1.000
_cell.length_b   1.000
_cell.length_c   1.000
_cell.angle_alpha   90.00
_cell.angle_beta   90.00
_cell.angle_gamma   90.00
#
_symmetry.space_group_name_H-M   'P 1'
#
loop_
_entity.id
_entity.type
_entity.pdbx_description
1 polymer ?
#
loop_
_entity_poly.entity_id
_entity_poly.type
_entity_poly.pdbx_seq_one_letter_code
_entity_poly.pdbx_strand_id
1 'polypeptide(L)'
;MKYVSQRATFGSSISPFIRWFRMIFLMGIWLFIACLTIQVFLAGMAVFISSSWWSMHIMFAHFIGFLGLILLAVVFLGRFPKQVWASTVLIVFLIAMQGFTIHLSRIPNLPLTAALHPVNALFLFWAATATGWRTWRIITSKTDALQDNTNLM
;
A
#
# COMPACT_ATOMS: atom_id res chain seq x y z
N MET A 1 -13.55 41.66 -33.55
CA MET A 1 -14.63 40.82 -32.97
C MET A 1 -13.96 39.76 -32.10
N LYS A 2 -13.93 39.96 -30.77
CA LYS A 2 -13.23 39.08 -29.82
C LYS A 2 -14.20 38.00 -29.33
N TYR A 3 -13.98 36.74 -29.68
CA TYR A 3 -14.62 35.62 -29.00
C TYR A 3 -13.87 35.38 -27.68
N VAL A 4 -14.37 35.99 -26.61
CA VAL A 4 -13.99 35.59 -25.25
C VAL A 4 -14.69 34.26 -24.97
N SER A 5 -13.97 33.15 -25.14
CA SER A 5 -14.45 31.86 -24.65
C SER A 5 -14.48 31.94 -23.12
N GLN A 6 -15.67 32.08 -22.54
CA GLN A 6 -15.86 31.82 -21.12
C GLN A 6 -15.52 30.34 -20.87
N ARG A 7 -14.28 30.06 -20.46
CA ARG A 7 -13.97 28.79 -19.80
C ARG A 7 -14.68 28.84 -18.47
N ALA A 8 -15.81 28.14 -18.38
CA ALA A 8 -16.42 27.81 -17.11
C ALA A 8 -15.39 26.99 -16.31
N THR A 9 -14.60 27.67 -15.47
CA THR A 9 -13.75 27.05 -14.45
C THR A 9 -14.66 26.56 -13.34
N PHE A 10 -15.47 25.53 -13.61
CA PHE A 10 -15.99 24.66 -12.55
C PHE A 10 -14.81 23.86 -12.02
N GLY A 11 -13.98 24.53 -11.20
CA GLY A 11 -13.02 23.87 -10.34
C GLY A 11 -13.81 22.95 -9.42
N SER A 12 -13.89 21.68 -9.78
CA SER A 12 -14.46 20.66 -8.88
C SER A 12 -13.49 20.51 -7.71
N SER A 13 -13.72 21.31 -6.67
CA SER A 13 -13.05 21.12 -5.40
C SER A 13 -13.28 19.68 -4.98
N ILE A 14 -12.19 18.92 -4.82
CA ILE A 14 -12.27 17.53 -4.38
C ILE A 14 -12.97 17.54 -3.04
N SER A 15 -14.01 16.71 -2.87
CA SER A 15 -14.78 16.71 -1.63
C SER A 15 -13.84 16.48 -0.43
N PRO A 16 -14.06 17.17 0.71
CA PRO A 16 -13.27 16.96 1.92
C PRO A 16 -13.17 15.48 2.31
N PHE A 17 -14.27 14.75 2.08
CA PHE A 17 -14.37 13.31 2.24
C PHE A 17 -13.30 12.54 1.45
N ILE A 18 -13.15 12.79 0.14
CA ILE A 18 -12.13 12.13 -0.68
C ILE A 18 -10.72 12.45 -0.18
N ARG A 19 -10.47 13.70 0.25
CA ARG A 19 -9.18 14.11 0.83
C ARG A 19 -8.86 13.32 2.10
N TRP A 20 -9.84 13.14 2.98
CA TRP A 20 -9.72 12.34 4.20
C TRP A 20 -9.34 10.88 3.90
N PHE A 21 -10.05 10.20 2.97
CA PHE A 21 -9.69 8.83 2.58
C PHE A 21 -8.28 8.72 1.99
N ARG A 22 -7.84 9.73 1.26
CA ARG A 22 -6.47 9.75 0.72
C ARG A 22 -5.41 9.86 1.80
N MET A 23 -5.66 10.67 2.83
CA MET A 23 -4.79 10.75 4.01
C MET A 23 -4.78 9.45 4.82
N ILE A 24 -5.96 8.87 5.06
CA ILE A 24 -6.08 7.56 5.75
C ILE A 24 -5.31 6.49 4.97
N PHE A 25 -5.44 6.44 3.64
CA PHE A 25 -4.69 5.51 2.82
C PHE A 25 -3.18 5.74 2.95
N LEU A 26 -2.72 6.99 2.89
CA LEU A 26 -1.31 7.34 3.03
C LEU A 26 -0.74 6.91 4.39
N MET A 27 -1.45 7.19 5.49
CA MET A 27 -1.03 6.75 6.82
C MET A 27 -1.03 5.22 6.92
N GLY A 28 -2.08 4.59 6.40
CA GLY A 28 -2.22 3.14 6.41
C GLY A 28 -1.13 2.42 5.62
N ILE A 29 -0.74 2.92 4.45
CA ILE A 29 0.31 2.28 3.64
C ILE A 29 1.69 2.39 4.30
N TRP A 30 1.98 3.50 4.99
CA TRP A 30 3.22 3.63 5.77
C TRP A 30 3.21 2.75 7.03
N LEU A 31 2.06 2.65 7.72
CA LEU A 31 1.89 1.69 8.80
C LEU A 31 2.10 0.25 8.31
N PHE A 32 1.54 -0.10 7.16
CA PHE A 32 1.71 -1.41 6.52
C PHE A 32 3.19 -1.71 6.23
N ILE A 33 3.93 -0.74 5.69
CA ILE A 33 5.38 -0.86 5.47
C ILE A 33 6.12 -1.11 6.80
N ALA A 34 5.79 -0.36 7.86
CA ALA A 34 6.39 -0.56 9.18
C ALA A 34 6.09 -1.98 9.73
N CYS A 35 4.86 -2.46 9.58
CA CYS A 35 4.49 -3.82 9.96
C CYS A 35 5.27 -4.88 9.18
N LEU A 36 5.47 -4.71 7.87
CA LEU A 36 6.31 -5.62 7.07
C LEU A 36 7.75 -5.65 7.59
N THR A 37 8.34 -4.50 7.88
CA THR A 37 9.71 -4.42 8.44
C THR A 37 9.80 -5.16 9.77
N ILE A 38 8.83 -4.95 10.68
CA ILE A 38 8.77 -5.67 11.96
C ILE A 38 8.64 -7.18 11.71
N GLN A 39 7.80 -7.61 10.77
CA GLN A 39 7.62 -9.03 10.47
C GLN A 39 8.91 -9.70 9.95
N VAL A 40 9.68 -9.02 9.10
CA VAL A 40 11.00 -9.50 8.64
C VAL A 40 11.98 -9.57 9.80
N PHE A 41 11.99 -8.57 10.68
CA PHE A 41 12.80 -8.60 11.91
C PHE A 41 12.42 -9.78 12.81
N LEU A 42 11.13 -10.05 13.01
CA LEU A 42 10.64 -11.21 13.77
C LEU A 42 11.09 -12.54 13.16
N ALA A 43 11.10 -12.66 11.83
CA ALA A 43 11.65 -13.83 11.15
C ALA A 43 13.17 -13.98 11.42
N GLY A 44 13.91 -12.86 11.38
CA GLY A 44 15.32 -12.84 11.75
C GLY A 44 15.55 -13.29 13.19
N MET A 45 14.78 -12.80 14.15
CA MET A 45 14.85 -13.27 15.54
C MET A 45 14.53 -14.76 15.65
N ALA A 46 13.57 -15.26 14.86
CA ALA A 46 13.21 -16.67 14.88
C ALA A 46 14.33 -17.59 14.35
N VAL A 47 15.11 -17.11 13.37
CA VAL A 47 16.24 -17.82 12.78
C VAL A 47 17.51 -17.72 13.65
N PHE A 48 17.83 -16.52 14.12
CA PHE A 48 19.14 -16.23 14.74
C PHE A 48 19.13 -16.23 16.27
N ILE A 49 17.97 -16.08 16.91
CA ILE A 49 17.88 -15.99 18.39
C ILE A 49 17.15 -17.21 18.95
N SER A 50 15.88 -17.43 18.57
CA SER A 50 15.07 -18.53 19.10
C SER A 50 13.84 -18.80 18.24
N SER A 51 13.55 -20.07 17.94
CA SER A 51 12.38 -20.47 17.15
C SER A 51 11.03 -20.07 17.78
N SER A 52 10.98 -19.72 19.07
CA SER A 52 9.77 -19.24 19.74
C SER A 52 9.20 -17.96 19.11
N TRP A 53 10.03 -17.15 18.44
CA TRP A 53 9.60 -15.93 17.75
C TRP A 53 8.75 -16.19 16.50
N TRP A 54 8.70 -17.41 15.96
CA TRP A 54 7.82 -17.76 14.84
C TRP A 54 6.33 -17.50 15.15
N SER A 55 5.92 -17.68 16.40
CA SER A 55 4.54 -17.39 16.83
C SER A 55 4.18 -15.92 16.61
N MET A 56 5.08 -15.00 17.01
CA MET A 56 4.91 -13.56 16.81
C MET A 56 4.93 -13.19 15.31
N HIS A 57 5.84 -13.79 14.54
CA HIS A 57 5.93 -13.59 13.10
C HIS A 57 4.62 -13.97 12.38
N ILE A 58 4.05 -15.14 12.72
CA ILE A 58 2.78 -15.63 12.16
C ILE A 58 1.61 -14.74 12.59
N MET A 59 1.55 -14.31 13.85
CA MET A 59 0.52 -13.38 14.32
C MET A 59 0.55 -12.05 13.53
N PHE A 60 1.75 -11.49 13.31
CA PHE A 60 1.91 -10.28 12.48
C PHE A 60 1.46 -10.50 11.03
N ALA A 61 1.61 -11.71 10.48
CA ALA A 61 1.15 -12.02 9.13
C ALA A 61 -0.36 -11.82 8.97
N HIS A 62 -1.15 -12.24 9.96
CA HIS A 62 -2.60 -12.03 9.96
C HIS A 62 -2.95 -10.55 10.03
N PHE A 63 -2.25 -9.78 10.87
CA PHE A 63 -2.46 -8.34 10.98
C PHE A 63 -2.15 -7.61 9.67
N ILE A 64 -1.03 -7.95 9.01
CA ILE A 64 -0.66 -7.43 7.69
C ILE A 64 -1.73 -7.79 6.66
N GLY A 65 -2.20 -9.03 6.64
CA GLY A 65 -3.27 -9.47 5.74
C GLY A 65 -4.54 -8.63 5.91
N PHE A 66 -4.99 -8.44 7.16
CA PHE A 66 -6.15 -7.61 7.47
C PHE A 66 -5.96 -6.14 7.06
N LEU A 67 -4.80 -5.56 7.37
CA LEU A 67 -4.48 -4.18 7.00
C LEU A 67 -4.42 -3.99 5.47
N GLY A 68 -3.93 -5.00 4.73
CA GLY A 68 -3.96 -5.01 3.27
C GLY A 68 -5.38 -4.94 2.70
N LEU A 69 -6.33 -5.65 3.30
CA LEU A 69 -7.75 -5.57 2.91
C LEU A 69 -8.37 -4.21 3.24
N ILE A 70 -8.03 -3.62 4.38
CA ILE A 70 -8.44 -2.24 4.71
C ILE A 70 -7.91 -1.27 3.65
N LEU A 71 -6.64 -1.37 3.27
CA LEU A 71 -6.06 -0.52 2.22
C LEU A 71 -6.79 -0.68 0.88
N LEU A 72 -7.21 -1.90 0.53
CA LEU A 72 -8.01 -2.14 -0.66
C LEU A 72 -9.38 -1.47 -0.61
N ALA A 73 -10.06 -1.49 0.53
CA ALA A 73 -11.32 -0.78 0.71
C ALA A 73 -11.12 0.74 0.64
N VAL A 74 -10.10 1.26 1.31
CA VAL A 74 -9.82 2.71 1.38
C VAL A 74 -9.38 3.25 0.00
N VAL A 75 -8.61 2.50 -0.81
CA VAL A 75 -8.21 2.97 -2.14
C VAL A 75 -9.41 3.17 -3.07
N PHE A 76 -10.44 2.34 -2.92
CA PHE A 76 -11.70 2.48 -3.65
C PHE A 76 -12.45 3.75 -3.22
N LEU A 77 -12.60 3.96 -1.91
CA LEU A 77 -13.30 5.13 -1.35
C LEU A 77 -12.56 6.46 -1.62
N GLY A 78 -11.23 6.44 -1.64
CA GLY A 78 -10.39 7.62 -1.92
C GLY A 78 -10.35 8.06 -3.39
N ARG A 79 -11.07 7.37 -4.29
CA ARG A 79 -11.14 7.66 -5.73
C ARG A 79 -9.75 7.95 -6.31
N PHE A 80 -8.83 7.04 -6.05
CA PHE A 80 -7.45 7.16 -6.50
C PHE A 80 -7.31 6.90 -8.01
N PRO A 81 -6.27 7.42 -8.67
CA PRO A 81 -5.96 7.05 -10.06
C PRO A 81 -5.76 5.54 -10.22
N LYS A 82 -6.05 5.02 -11.42
CA LYS A 82 -5.95 3.58 -11.74
C LYS A 82 -4.62 2.94 -11.35
N GLN A 83 -3.52 3.70 -11.43
CA GLN A 83 -2.18 3.24 -11.07
C GLN A 83 -2.05 2.88 -9.59
N VAL A 84 -2.60 3.69 -8.68
CA VAL A 84 -2.58 3.42 -7.23
C VAL A 84 -3.50 2.24 -6.93
N TRP A 85 -4.71 2.22 -7.52
CA TRP A 85 -5.64 1.11 -7.36
C TRP A 85 -5.04 -0.23 -7.79
N ALA A 86 -4.43 -0.29 -8.99
CA ALA A 86 -3.77 -1.49 -9.49
C ALA A 86 -2.57 -1.92 -8.61
N SER A 87 -1.82 -0.96 -8.08
CA SER A 87 -0.71 -1.26 -7.15
C SER A 87 -1.22 -1.82 -5.82
N THR A 88 -2.35 -1.31 -5.30
CA THR A 88 -2.99 -1.86 -4.09
C THR A 88 -3.53 -3.28 -4.32
N VAL A 89 -4.13 -3.55 -5.48
CA VAL A 89 -4.55 -4.91 -5.86
C VAL A 89 -3.34 -5.85 -5.95
N LEU A 90 -2.22 -5.39 -6.53
CA LEU A 90 -0.97 -6.15 -6.56
C LEU A 90 -0.45 -6.45 -5.14
N ILE A 91 -0.53 -5.50 -4.21
CA ILE A 91 -0.17 -5.73 -2.80
C ILE A 91 -1.01 -6.87 -2.20
N VAL A 92 -2.33 -6.85 -2.39
CA VAL A 92 -3.23 -7.92 -1.88
C VAL A 92 -2.92 -9.26 -2.53
N PHE A 93 -2.64 -9.26 -3.84
CA PHE A 93 -2.21 -10.46 -4.55
C PHE A 93 -0.89 -11.02 -3.97
N LEU A 94 0.10 -10.17 -3.72
CA LEU A 94 1.38 -10.57 -3.14
C LEU A 94 1.23 -11.08 -1.69
N ILE A 95 0.28 -10.55 -0.90
CA ILE A 95 -0.09 -11.11 0.41
C ILE A 95 -0.63 -12.53 0.25
N ALA A 96 -1.56 -12.76 -0.70
CA ALA A 96 -2.07 -14.11 -0.96
C ALA A 96 -0.95 -15.08 -1.39
N MET A 97 0.01 -14.59 -2.18
CA MET A 97 1.20 -15.35 -2.57
C MET A 97 2.12 -15.69 -1.38
N GLN A 98 2.12 -14.91 -0.30
CA GLN A 98 2.86 -15.29 0.91
C GLN A 98 2.32 -16.57 1.55
N GLY A 99 1.00 -16.70 1.64
CA GLY A 99 0.38 -17.94 2.10
C GLY A 99 0.63 -19.08 1.12
N PHE A 100 0.44 -18.81 -0.18
CA PHE A 100 0.61 -19.81 -1.23
C PHE A 100 2.00 -20.46 -1.23
N THR A 101 3.08 -19.67 -1.16
CA THR A 101 4.47 -20.17 -1.17
C THR A 101 4.77 -21.12 -0.01
N ILE A 102 4.20 -20.86 1.18
CA ILE A 102 4.35 -21.69 2.38
C ILE A 102 3.44 -22.92 2.37
N HIS A 103 2.23 -22.82 1.81
CA HIS A 103 1.34 -23.98 1.71
C HIS A 103 1.81 -24.97 0.64
N LEU A 104 2.36 -24.48 -0.47
CA LEU A 104 2.83 -25.32 -1.57
C LEU A 104 4.06 -26.15 -1.18
N SER A 105 4.88 -25.69 -0.22
CA SER A 105 6.03 -26.45 0.27
C SER A 105 5.64 -27.66 1.10
N ARG A 106 4.36 -27.78 1.48
CA ARG A 106 3.79 -28.97 2.15
C ARG A 106 3.45 -30.08 1.17
N ILE A 107 3.46 -29.81 -0.15
CA ILE A 107 3.27 -30.82 -1.19
C ILE A 107 4.60 -31.57 -1.39
N PRO A 108 4.61 -32.92 -1.42
CA PRO A 108 5.80 -33.70 -1.70
C PRO A 108 6.48 -33.26 -3.01
N ASN A 109 7.80 -33.16 -3.02
CA ASN A 109 8.65 -32.77 -4.17
C ASN A 109 8.72 -31.27 -4.54
N LEU A 110 8.09 -30.38 -3.77
CA LEU A 110 8.14 -28.92 -3.99
C LEU A 110 8.76 -28.09 -2.82
N PRO A 111 9.80 -28.55 -2.11
CA PRO A 111 10.30 -27.83 -0.92
C PRO A 111 10.88 -26.44 -1.23
N LEU A 112 11.37 -26.22 -2.46
CA LEU A 112 11.94 -24.94 -2.89
C LEU A 112 10.92 -23.81 -2.99
N THR A 113 9.61 -24.10 -3.01
CA THR A 113 8.58 -23.05 -3.10
C THR A 113 8.53 -22.18 -1.86
N ALA A 114 8.91 -22.72 -0.69
CA ALA A 114 9.05 -21.92 0.54
C ALA A 114 10.19 -20.90 0.44
N ALA A 115 11.25 -21.19 -0.34
CA ALA A 115 12.34 -20.25 -0.56
C ALA A 115 11.89 -19.01 -1.36
N LEU A 116 10.76 -19.08 -2.08
CA LEU A 116 10.17 -17.93 -2.74
C LEU A 116 9.45 -16.98 -1.77
N HIS A 117 9.11 -17.42 -0.55
CA HIS A 117 8.45 -16.58 0.45
C HIS A 117 9.23 -15.29 0.77
N PRO A 118 10.54 -15.34 1.14
CA PRO A 118 11.32 -14.11 1.35
C PRO A 118 11.46 -13.26 0.09
N VAL A 119 11.54 -13.87 -1.11
CA VAL A 119 11.59 -13.12 -2.37
C VAL A 119 10.28 -12.36 -2.62
N ASN A 120 9.14 -13.01 -2.41
CA ASN A 120 7.82 -12.39 -2.48
C ASN A 120 7.63 -11.30 -1.42
N ALA A 121 8.23 -11.46 -0.22
CA ALA A 121 8.25 -10.42 0.80
C ALA A 121 8.95 -9.13 0.32
N LEU A 122 10.06 -9.26 -0.40
CA LEU A 122 10.77 -8.12 -0.99
C LEU A 122 9.93 -7.42 -2.05
N PHE A 123 9.25 -8.18 -2.92
CA PHE A 123 8.33 -7.59 -3.91
C PHE A 123 7.15 -6.89 -3.25
N LEU A 124 6.57 -7.47 -2.19
CA LEU A 124 5.49 -6.89 -1.42
C LEU A 124 5.92 -5.57 -0.76
N PHE A 125 7.10 -5.56 -0.12
CA PHE A 125 7.68 -4.37 0.48
C PHE A 125 7.92 -3.28 -0.57
N TRP A 126 8.56 -3.63 -1.68
CA TRP A 126 8.83 -2.71 -2.78
C TRP A 126 7.54 -2.11 -3.36
N ALA A 127 6.53 -2.94 -3.63
CA ALA A 127 5.24 -2.49 -4.13
C ALA A 127 4.54 -1.54 -3.14
N ALA A 128 4.59 -1.84 -1.84
CA ALA A 128 4.03 -0.99 -0.80
C ALA A 128 4.74 0.38 -0.73
N THR A 129 6.08 0.39 -0.70
CA THR A 129 6.87 1.63 -0.68
C THR A 129 6.63 2.48 -1.93
N ALA A 130 6.66 1.87 -3.12
CA ALA A 130 6.36 2.58 -4.37
C ALA A 130 4.95 3.19 -4.37
N THR A 131 3.97 2.46 -3.83
CA THR A 131 2.58 2.95 -3.69
C THR A 131 2.48 4.10 -2.69
N GLY A 132 3.17 4.02 -1.54
CA GLY A 132 3.26 5.10 -0.56
C GLY A 132 3.81 6.39 -1.16
N TRP A 133 4.93 6.30 -1.88
CA TRP A 133 5.52 7.46 -2.55
C TRP A 133 4.64 8.03 -3.65
N ARG A 134 3.98 7.18 -4.45
CA ARG A 134 3.02 7.63 -5.48
C ARG A 134 1.86 8.40 -4.85
N THR A 135 1.29 7.88 -3.77
CA THR A 135 0.21 8.55 -3.05
C THR A 135 0.65 9.88 -2.44
N TRP A 136 1.84 9.93 -1.84
CA TRP A 136 2.42 11.15 -1.30
C TRP A 136 2.50 12.25 -2.37
N ARG A 137 3.03 11.93 -3.56
CA ARG A 137 3.13 12.87 -4.69
C ARG A 137 1.77 13.37 -5.16
N ILE A 138 0.76 12.50 -5.21
CA ILE A 138 -0.61 12.87 -5.61
C ILE A 138 -1.26 13.85 -4.61
N ILE A 139 -0.98 13.70 -3.31
CA ILE A 139 -1.56 14.54 -2.26
C ILE A 139 -0.85 15.90 -2.20
N THR A 140 0.48 15.91 -2.30
CA THR A 140 1.30 17.14 -2.23
C THR A 140 1.14 18.02 -3.46
N SER A 141 1.27 17.47 -4.68
CA SER A 141 1.09 18.23 -5.93
C SER A 141 -0.27 18.93 -6.06
N LYS A 142 -1.32 18.38 -5.44
CA LYS A 142 -2.64 19.04 -5.38
C LYS A 142 -2.71 20.16 -4.36
N THR A 143 -1.96 20.05 -3.25
CA THR A 143 -1.89 21.09 -2.23
C THR A 143 -1.20 22.33 -2.81
N ASP A 144 -0.09 22.14 -3.52
CA ASP A 144 0.67 23.22 -4.14
C ASP A 144 -0.16 23.99 -5.17
N ALA A 145 -0.91 23.27 -6.02
CA ALA A 145 -1.78 23.88 -7.04
C ALA A 145 -2.96 24.68 -6.44
N LEU A 146 -3.45 24.34 -5.25
CA LEU A 146 -4.51 25.11 -4.58
C LEU A 146 -3.97 26.41 -3.97
N GLN A 147 -2.75 26.36 -3.43
CA GLN A 147 -2.11 27.51 -2.78
C GLN A 147 -1.64 28.58 -3.78
N ASP A 148 -1.16 28.18 -4.96
CA ASP A 148 -0.80 29.10 -6.05
C ASP A 148 -2.01 29.93 -6.52
N ASN A 149 -3.18 29.29 -6.69
CA ASN A 149 -4.41 29.97 -7.09
C ASN A 149 -4.93 30.98 -6.06
N THR A 150 -4.68 30.78 -4.76
CA THR A 150 -5.10 31.72 -3.70
C THR A 150 -4.19 32.93 -3.57
N ASN A 151 -2.93 32.87 -4.03
CA ASN A 151 -1.98 33.98 -3.96
C ASN A 151 -2.11 34.96 -5.14
N LEU A 152 -2.92 34.62 -6.15
CA LEU A 152 -3.18 35.44 -7.35
C LEU A 152 -4.51 36.23 -7.26
N MET A 153 -5.23 36.14 -6.15
CA MET A 153 -6.43 36.94 -5.83
C MET A 153 -6.12 37.96 -4.74
#